data_AF-A0A4Y3I1U5-F1
#
_entry.id   AF-A0A4Y3I1U5-F1
#
_cell.length_a   1.000
_cell.length_b   1.000
_cell.length_c   1.000
_cell.angle_alpha   90.00
_cell.angle_beta   90.00
_cell.angle_gamma   90.00
#
_symmetry.space_group_name_H-M   'P 1'
#
loop_
_entity.id
_entity.type
_entity.pdbx_description
1 polymer ?
#
loop_
_entity_poly.entity_id
_entity_poly.type
_entity_poly.pdbx_seq_one_letter_code
_entity_poly.pdbx_strand_id
1 'polypeptide(L)'
;MNSPLNSFIQSPTITPAFEKAFSLVVSKAITAGFSNVITAISGGDSYVVATPNQTFKLVADNNDEQQFSATIVDSDNHQIASLVVLHTKGQDSITFSGASSFEWAYKPEDYPTCSDSYVAWLLIALSLEFTIEDAALIARSAQHVSCETWPNHIKFFPQLTARHHQVVTRKSTRCYGLYPVLDNLELVDEVSKSDVNILQLRIKDKSNDAVSEDIRRAIQIGRERGVDVVINDYWELALEHGASCIHLGQEDLAKLADSRLLSSETGLGISTHGYYEIINALQYKPSYLALGHIFPTTTKEMPSSPQGLIKLNLYQALITSIGEQRGDILPSVAIGGIDLERAPLVIQSGVTSVAVVRAVTQAHDKHEVVKKFQQLFEQKHQFEEATHVV
;
A
#
# COMPACT_ATOMS: atom_id res chain seq x y z
N MET A 1 35.48 -15.30 3.64
CA MET A 1 34.58 -14.16 3.98
C MET A 1 34.23 -13.50 2.67
N ASN A 2 33.16 -13.95 2.03
CA ASN A 2 32.67 -13.30 0.81
C ASN A 2 31.85 -12.10 1.26
N SER A 3 32.16 -10.93 0.69
CA SER A 3 31.39 -9.69 0.89
C SER A 3 29.91 -9.97 0.66
N PRO A 4 28.98 -9.42 1.46
CA PRO A 4 27.56 -9.53 1.14
C PRO A 4 27.37 -9.01 -0.30
N LEU A 5 26.57 -9.74 -1.09
CA LEU A 5 26.23 -9.39 -2.46
C LEU A 5 25.75 -7.93 -2.49
N ASN A 6 26.62 -7.04 -2.98
CA ASN A 6 26.28 -5.62 -3.08
C ASN A 6 25.16 -5.47 -4.12
N SER A 7 24.16 -4.66 -3.83
CA SER A 7 23.18 -4.26 -4.84
C SER A 7 23.91 -3.54 -5.98
N PHE A 8 23.60 -3.88 -7.24
CA PHE A 8 24.21 -3.22 -8.40
C PHE A 8 23.21 -3.05 -9.55
N ILE A 9 23.44 -2.01 -10.36
CA ILE A 9 22.71 -1.75 -11.60
C ILE A 9 23.67 -1.85 -12.78
N GLN A 10 23.26 -2.59 -13.81
CA GLN A 10 23.90 -2.55 -15.13
C GLN A 10 22.96 -1.87 -16.14
N SER A 11 23.55 -1.20 -17.13
CA SER A 11 22.80 -0.57 -18.22
C SER A 11 23.53 -0.76 -19.55
N PRO A 12 22.81 -1.08 -20.65
CA PRO A 12 23.34 -1.04 -22.01
C PRO A 12 23.53 0.38 -22.53
N THR A 13 22.90 1.36 -21.87
CA THR A 13 22.91 2.76 -22.26
C THR A 13 23.40 3.61 -21.08
N ILE A 14 24.63 4.10 -21.18
CA ILE A 14 25.22 5.03 -20.21
C ILE A 14 25.44 6.36 -20.93
N THR A 15 24.35 7.03 -21.28
CA THR A 15 24.40 8.38 -21.83
C THR A 15 24.62 9.38 -20.69
N PRO A 16 25.21 10.57 -20.97
CA PRO A 16 25.31 11.62 -19.96
C PRO A 16 23.94 12.05 -19.38
N ALA A 17 22.87 11.94 -20.18
CA ALA A 17 21.51 12.22 -19.75
C ALA A 17 20.99 11.17 -18.76
N PHE A 18 21.21 9.88 -19.04
CA PHE A 18 20.89 8.78 -18.13
C PHE A 18 21.68 8.85 -16.82
N GLU A 19 23.00 9.08 -16.87
CA GLU A 19 23.82 9.21 -15.67
C GLU A 19 23.35 10.38 -14.78
N LYS A 20 23.03 11.52 -15.40
CA LYS A 20 22.48 12.67 -14.70
C LYS A 20 21.14 12.34 -14.05
N ALA A 21 20.21 11.74 -14.79
CA ALA A 21 18.91 11.34 -14.24
C ALA A 21 19.09 10.36 -13.07
N PHE A 22 19.90 9.32 -13.26
CA PHE A 22 20.20 8.33 -12.23
C PHE A 22 20.74 8.97 -10.94
N SER A 23 21.74 9.84 -11.04
CA SER A 23 22.32 10.51 -9.87
C SER A 23 21.29 11.33 -9.10
N LEU A 24 20.35 11.98 -9.80
CA LEU A 24 19.29 12.78 -9.17
C LEU A 24 18.27 11.89 -8.46
N VAL A 25 17.86 10.78 -9.09
CA VAL A 25 16.96 9.80 -8.48
C VAL A 25 17.59 9.14 -7.25
N VAL A 26 18.88 8.78 -7.30
CA VAL A 26 19.64 8.25 -6.16
C VAL A 26 19.65 9.24 -4.99
N SER A 27 19.99 10.50 -5.27
CA SER A 27 19.96 11.56 -4.25
C SER A 27 18.57 11.69 -3.60
N LYS A 28 17.50 11.56 -4.40
CA LYS A 28 16.12 11.63 -3.90
C LYS A 28 15.76 10.42 -3.05
N ALA A 29 16.15 9.22 -3.44
CA ALA A 29 15.94 8.01 -2.63
C ALA A 29 16.63 8.13 -1.26
N ILE A 30 17.86 8.64 -1.23
CA ILE A 30 18.58 8.92 0.03
C ILE A 30 17.83 9.96 0.86
N THR A 31 17.37 11.04 0.24
CA THR A 31 16.57 12.08 0.92
C THR A 31 15.24 11.55 1.48
N ALA A 32 14.64 10.55 0.82
CA ALA A 32 13.44 9.86 1.32
C ALA A 32 13.74 8.92 2.50
N GLY A 33 15.02 8.66 2.80
CA GLY A 33 15.47 7.87 3.94
C GLY A 33 16.02 6.49 3.57
N PHE A 34 16.05 6.11 2.29
CA PHE A 34 16.64 4.84 1.88
C PHE A 34 18.16 4.85 2.06
N SER A 35 18.70 3.81 2.70
CA SER A 35 20.15 3.65 2.94
C SER A 35 20.80 2.61 2.04
N ASN A 36 20.01 1.72 1.43
CA ASN A 36 20.42 0.66 0.52
C ASN A 36 20.36 1.08 -0.96
N VAL A 37 20.59 2.36 -1.25
CA VAL A 37 20.50 2.90 -2.62
C VAL A 37 21.75 2.56 -3.41
N ILE A 38 21.57 2.09 -4.64
CA ILE A 38 22.66 1.83 -5.59
C ILE A 38 23.18 3.17 -6.11
N THR A 39 24.46 3.46 -5.89
CA THR A 39 25.08 4.76 -6.25
C THR A 39 25.96 4.70 -7.49
N ALA A 40 26.21 3.50 -8.04
CA ALA A 40 27.03 3.29 -9.22
C ALA A 40 26.33 2.37 -10.22
N ILE A 41 26.49 2.68 -11.50
CA ILE A 41 26.03 1.86 -12.62
C ILE A 41 27.26 1.36 -13.37
N SER A 42 27.19 0.15 -13.92
CA SER A 42 28.19 -0.39 -14.84
C SER A 42 27.60 -0.69 -16.22
N GLY A 43 28.45 -0.73 -17.24
CA GLY A 43 28.02 -1.11 -18.60
C GLY A 43 27.74 -2.60 -18.71
N GLY A 44 26.75 -2.99 -19.50
CA GLY A 44 26.43 -4.39 -19.81
C GLY A 44 25.49 -4.52 -21.01
N ASP A 45 25.19 -5.73 -21.46
CA ASP A 45 24.35 -5.94 -22.66
C ASP A 45 22.84 -5.77 -22.40
N SER A 46 22.45 -5.64 -21.13
CA SER A 46 21.06 -5.53 -20.68
C SER A 46 20.99 -4.75 -19.37
N TYR A 47 19.81 -4.23 -19.04
CA TYR A 47 19.60 -3.64 -17.73
C TYR A 47 19.52 -4.75 -16.68
N VAL A 48 20.33 -4.69 -15.62
CA VAL A 48 20.29 -5.67 -14.52
C VAL A 48 20.13 -4.92 -13.22
N VAL A 49 19.18 -5.33 -12.38
CA VAL A 49 19.01 -4.84 -11.01
C VAL A 49 19.17 -6.03 -10.08
N ALA A 50 20.27 -6.07 -9.34
CA ALA A 50 20.47 -7.08 -8.31
C ALA A 50 20.36 -6.43 -6.93
N THR A 51 19.58 -7.03 -6.04
CA THR A 51 19.52 -6.74 -4.60
C THR A 51 19.82 -8.05 -3.83
N PRO A 52 20.02 -8.00 -2.50
CA PRO A 52 20.22 -9.21 -1.71
C PRO A 52 19.08 -10.23 -1.81
N ASN A 53 17.87 -9.77 -2.12
CA ASN A 53 16.65 -10.59 -2.12
C ASN A 53 16.18 -10.98 -3.53
N GLN A 54 16.52 -10.21 -4.56
CA GLN A 54 16.02 -10.43 -5.91
C GLN A 54 17.00 -9.94 -6.97
N THR A 55 17.02 -10.60 -8.12
CA THR A 55 17.72 -10.11 -9.31
C THR A 55 16.73 -10.06 -10.46
N PHE A 56 16.61 -8.89 -11.08
CA PHE A 56 15.86 -8.69 -12.31
C PHE A 56 16.81 -8.38 -13.43
N LYS A 57 16.55 -8.95 -14.60
CA LYS A 57 17.15 -8.50 -15.85
C LYS A 57 16.04 -7.97 -16.75
N LEU A 58 16.21 -6.73 -17.18
CA LEU A 58 15.31 -6.03 -18.09
C LEU A 58 15.96 -6.04 -19.48
N VAL A 59 15.32 -6.78 -20.40
CA VAL A 59 15.68 -6.80 -21.82
C VAL A 59 14.80 -5.77 -22.51
N ALA A 60 15.34 -4.56 -22.69
CA ALA A 60 14.64 -3.47 -23.34
C ALA A 60 14.70 -3.61 -24.86
N ASP A 61 13.55 -3.51 -25.52
CA ASP A 61 13.45 -3.31 -26.97
C ASP A 61 13.03 -1.86 -27.22
N ASN A 62 14.01 -1.07 -27.67
CA ASN A 62 13.88 0.35 -27.98
C ASN A 62 13.95 0.62 -29.50
N ASN A 63 13.64 -0.39 -30.33
CA ASN A 63 13.69 -0.23 -31.79
C ASN A 63 12.56 0.65 -32.35
N ASP A 64 11.58 1.01 -31.53
CA ASP A 64 10.43 1.82 -31.93
C ASP A 64 10.36 3.09 -31.05
N GLU A 65 10.57 4.26 -31.66
CA GLU A 65 10.53 5.56 -30.96
C GLU A 65 9.16 5.86 -30.32
N GLN A 66 8.09 5.15 -30.70
CA GLN A 66 6.75 5.32 -30.13
C GLN A 66 6.46 4.42 -28.93
N GLN A 67 7.34 3.48 -28.60
CA GLN A 67 7.15 2.58 -27.46
C GLN A 67 8.45 2.20 -26.77
N PHE A 68 8.39 2.06 -25.45
CA PHE A 68 9.42 1.36 -24.69
C PHE A 68 8.84 0.02 -24.26
N SER A 69 9.52 -1.08 -24.55
CA SER A 69 9.11 -2.39 -24.04
C SER A 69 10.27 -3.08 -23.34
N ALA A 70 9.97 -3.76 -22.23
CA ALA A 70 10.96 -4.49 -21.47
C ALA A 70 10.40 -5.84 -21.04
N THR A 71 11.12 -6.92 -21.35
CA THR A 71 10.90 -8.21 -20.71
C THR A 71 11.68 -8.28 -19.42
N ILE A 72 11.01 -8.57 -18.32
CA ILE A 72 11.59 -8.71 -16.99
C ILE A 72 11.73 -10.20 -16.70
N VAL A 73 12.95 -10.64 -16.45
CA VAL A 73 13.28 -12.03 -16.12
C VAL A 73 13.94 -12.13 -14.74
N ASP A 74 13.76 -13.28 -14.10
CA ASP A 74 14.45 -13.64 -12.85
C ASP A 74 15.93 -14.03 -13.08
N SER A 75 16.61 -14.47 -12.02
CA SER A 75 18.02 -14.92 -12.07
C SER A 75 18.25 -16.13 -12.97
N ASP A 76 17.23 -16.95 -13.19
CA ASP A 76 17.26 -18.15 -14.02
C ASP A 76 16.83 -17.87 -15.47
N ASN A 77 16.60 -16.59 -15.81
CA ASN A 77 16.06 -16.09 -17.07
C ASN A 77 14.62 -16.54 -17.38
N HIS A 78 13.83 -16.91 -16.37
CA HIS A 78 12.39 -17.09 -16.57
C HIS A 78 11.69 -15.74 -16.64
N GLN A 79 10.85 -15.55 -17.65
CA GLN A 79 10.03 -14.35 -17.77
C GLN A 79 9.00 -14.29 -16.63
N ILE A 80 9.05 -13.22 -15.85
CA ILE A 80 8.11 -12.96 -14.76
C ILE A 80 7.11 -11.87 -15.13
N ALA A 81 7.51 -10.90 -15.95
CA ALA A 81 6.64 -9.84 -16.44
C ALA A 81 7.14 -9.25 -17.76
N SER A 82 6.24 -8.57 -18.46
CA SER A 82 6.56 -7.66 -19.55
C SER A 82 5.96 -6.29 -19.26
N LEU A 83 6.75 -5.24 -19.44
CA LEU A 83 6.33 -3.85 -19.35
C LEU A 83 6.29 -3.29 -20.77
N VAL A 84 5.18 -2.65 -21.14
CA VAL A 84 5.03 -1.93 -22.40
C VAL A 84 4.54 -0.52 -22.11
N VAL A 85 5.25 0.46 -22.63
CA VAL A 85 4.98 1.89 -22.50
C VAL A 85 4.71 2.41 -23.91
N LEU A 86 3.48 2.82 -24.18
CA LEU A 86 3.05 3.33 -25.48
C LEU A 86 3.00 4.87 -25.41
N HIS A 87 4.11 5.51 -25.78
CA HIS A 87 4.29 6.96 -25.62
C HIS A 87 3.22 7.77 -26.37
N THR A 88 2.90 7.41 -27.61
CA THR A 88 1.95 8.14 -28.45
C THR A 88 0.49 7.89 -28.08
N LYS A 89 0.18 6.72 -27.50
CA LYS A 89 -1.17 6.37 -27.05
C LYS A 89 -1.44 6.79 -25.61
N GLY A 90 -0.40 7.12 -24.85
CA GLY A 90 -0.54 7.47 -23.45
C GLY A 90 -1.04 6.28 -22.63
N GLN A 91 -0.42 5.12 -22.80
CA GLN A 91 -0.82 3.92 -22.09
C GLN A 91 0.42 3.14 -21.66
N ASP A 92 0.49 2.73 -20.40
CA ASP A 92 1.44 1.70 -20.00
C ASP A 92 0.67 0.44 -19.60
N SER A 93 1.27 -0.71 -19.85
CA SER A 93 0.76 -2.01 -19.43
C SER A 93 1.88 -2.88 -18.85
N ILE A 94 1.52 -3.65 -17.83
CA ILE A 94 2.34 -4.72 -17.29
C ILE A 94 1.56 -6.01 -17.44
N THR A 95 2.19 -7.04 -17.99
CA THR A 95 1.64 -8.38 -18.11
C THR A 95 2.54 -9.36 -17.39
N PHE A 96 2.01 -10.03 -16.37
CA PHE A 96 2.71 -11.09 -15.65
C PHE A 96 2.56 -12.43 -16.36
N SER A 97 3.52 -13.34 -16.17
CA SER A 97 3.49 -14.68 -16.76
C SER A 97 2.27 -15.53 -16.33
N GLY A 98 1.62 -15.17 -15.22
CA GLY A 98 0.38 -15.77 -14.71
C GLY A 98 -0.92 -15.20 -15.29
N ALA A 99 -0.87 -14.46 -16.40
CA ALA A 99 -2.00 -13.85 -17.10
C ALA A 99 -2.75 -12.71 -16.38
N SER A 100 -2.26 -12.22 -15.23
CA SER A 100 -2.67 -10.92 -14.71
C SER A 100 -2.04 -9.81 -15.55
N SER A 101 -2.85 -8.84 -15.96
CA SER A 101 -2.36 -7.61 -16.57
C SER A 101 -2.91 -6.39 -15.86
N PHE A 102 -2.09 -5.34 -15.87
CA PHE A 102 -2.42 -4.04 -15.31
C PHE A 102 -2.15 -2.99 -16.36
N GLU A 103 -3.11 -2.12 -16.56
CA GLU A 103 -3.03 -1.08 -17.58
C GLU A 103 -3.49 0.24 -16.98
N TRP A 104 -2.82 1.31 -17.37
CA TRP A 104 -3.24 2.66 -17.05
C TRP A 104 -3.04 3.58 -18.23
N ALA A 105 -3.98 4.51 -18.34
CA ALA A 105 -3.93 5.57 -19.33
C ALA A 105 -3.36 6.84 -18.73
N TYR A 106 -2.73 7.64 -19.58
CA TYR A 106 -2.21 8.95 -19.29
C TYR A 106 -2.28 9.82 -20.55
N LYS A 107 -2.18 11.15 -20.41
CA LYS A 107 -2.19 12.07 -21.56
C LYS A 107 -0.76 12.36 -22.00
N PRO A 108 -0.29 11.96 -23.19
CA PRO A 108 1.10 12.14 -23.59
C PRO A 108 1.64 13.56 -23.45
N GLU A 109 0.82 14.59 -23.71
CA GLU A 109 1.22 16.00 -23.56
C GLU A 109 1.62 16.38 -22.12
N ASP A 110 1.09 15.69 -21.11
CA ASP A 110 1.42 15.93 -19.70
C ASP A 110 2.75 15.26 -19.30
N TYR A 111 3.35 14.44 -20.18
CA TYR A 111 4.52 13.60 -19.89
C TYR A 111 5.56 13.75 -21.00
N PRO A 112 6.44 14.76 -20.94
CA PRO A 112 7.63 14.82 -21.77
C PRO A 112 8.56 13.67 -21.34
N THR A 113 8.27 12.46 -21.82
CA THR A 113 8.91 11.24 -21.34
C THR A 113 10.33 11.22 -21.91
N CYS A 114 11.32 11.56 -21.09
CA CYS A 114 12.70 11.21 -21.41
C CYS A 114 12.88 9.74 -21.03
N SER A 115 13.05 8.87 -22.03
CA SER A 115 13.23 7.42 -21.82
C SER A 115 14.30 7.14 -20.74
N ASP A 116 15.39 7.91 -20.75
CA ASP A 116 16.46 7.83 -19.74
C ASP A 116 15.97 8.10 -18.31
N SER A 117 15.13 9.12 -18.11
CA SER A 117 14.55 9.45 -16.78
C SER A 117 13.61 8.36 -16.30
N TYR A 118 12.71 7.89 -17.18
CA TYR A 118 11.77 6.82 -16.85
C TYR A 118 12.51 5.54 -16.45
N VAL A 119 13.49 5.12 -17.25
CA VAL A 119 14.30 3.93 -16.98
C VAL A 119 15.10 4.10 -15.68
N ALA A 120 15.71 5.27 -15.43
CA ALA A 120 16.43 5.52 -14.18
C ALA A 120 15.53 5.35 -12.94
N TRP A 121 14.33 5.92 -12.96
CA TRP A 121 13.35 5.75 -11.87
C TRP A 121 12.90 4.30 -11.71
N LEU A 122 12.63 3.60 -12.81
CA LEU A 122 12.23 2.20 -12.80
C LEU A 122 13.30 1.33 -12.13
N LEU A 123 14.56 1.48 -12.54
CA LEU A 123 15.68 0.70 -12.00
C LEU A 123 15.95 1.01 -10.53
N ILE A 124 15.90 2.29 -10.13
CA ILE A 124 16.06 2.65 -8.72
C ILE A 124 14.90 2.11 -7.89
N ALA A 125 13.65 2.26 -8.31
CA ALA A 125 12.52 1.73 -7.55
C ALA A 125 12.59 0.21 -7.37
N LEU A 126 12.97 -0.54 -8.42
CA LEU A 126 13.22 -1.99 -8.31
C LEU A 126 14.35 -2.31 -7.32
N SER A 127 15.42 -1.51 -7.30
CA SER A 127 16.54 -1.68 -6.36
C SER A 127 16.16 -1.41 -4.89
N LEU A 128 15.14 -0.58 -4.68
CA LEU A 128 14.54 -0.28 -3.36
C LEU A 128 13.46 -1.28 -2.97
N GLU A 129 13.37 -2.40 -3.70
CA GLU A 129 12.46 -3.51 -3.44
C GLU A 129 10.97 -3.11 -3.52
N PHE A 130 10.64 -2.14 -4.38
CA PHE A 130 9.25 -1.97 -4.83
C PHE A 130 8.90 -3.12 -5.79
N THR A 131 7.61 -3.46 -5.87
CA THR A 131 7.14 -4.43 -6.87
C THR A 131 7.30 -3.83 -8.27
N ILE A 132 7.16 -4.67 -9.30
CA ILE A 132 7.29 -4.23 -10.69
C ILE A 132 6.23 -3.16 -11.03
N GLU A 133 5.01 -3.36 -10.56
CA GLU A 133 3.89 -2.43 -10.74
C GLU A 133 4.15 -1.10 -10.03
N ASP A 134 4.60 -1.15 -8.78
CA ASP A 134 4.95 0.06 -8.02
C ASP A 134 6.11 0.80 -8.67
N ALA A 135 7.14 0.09 -9.12
CA ALA A 135 8.30 0.70 -9.77
C ALA A 135 7.92 1.41 -11.08
N ALA A 136 7.06 0.80 -11.89
CA ALA A 136 6.55 1.41 -13.11
C ALA A 136 5.64 2.61 -12.82
N LEU A 137 4.78 2.53 -11.80
CA LEU A 137 3.94 3.65 -11.37
C LEU A 137 4.77 4.81 -10.83
N ILE A 138 5.78 4.55 -10.00
CA ILE A 138 6.73 5.56 -9.52
C ILE A 138 7.43 6.20 -10.71
N ALA A 139 7.98 5.41 -11.63
CA ALA A 139 8.68 5.90 -12.81
C ALA A 139 7.80 6.79 -13.69
N ARG A 140 6.54 6.39 -13.91
CA ARG A 140 5.54 7.19 -14.64
C ARG A 140 5.19 8.47 -13.90
N SER A 141 4.91 8.39 -12.61
CA SER A 141 4.48 9.53 -11.79
C SER A 141 5.60 10.55 -11.60
N ALA A 142 6.84 10.08 -11.55
CA ALA A 142 8.01 10.92 -11.43
C ALA A 142 8.26 11.80 -12.68
N GLN A 143 7.64 11.50 -13.83
CA GLN A 143 7.75 12.36 -15.00
C GLN A 143 6.99 13.69 -14.87
N HIS A 144 6.12 13.84 -13.86
CA HIS A 144 5.40 15.10 -13.57
C HIS A 144 6.09 16.02 -12.58
N VAL A 145 7.12 15.51 -11.93
CA VAL A 145 7.85 16.25 -10.92
C VAL A 145 9.29 16.42 -11.40
N SER A 146 10.00 17.40 -10.85
CA SER A 146 11.45 17.39 -11.00
C SER A 146 11.96 16.02 -10.56
N CYS A 147 12.94 15.45 -11.26
CA CYS A 147 13.64 14.24 -10.83
C CYS A 147 14.26 14.35 -9.41
N GLU A 148 14.26 15.54 -8.83
CA GLU A 148 14.63 15.86 -7.45
C GLU A 148 13.48 15.69 -6.44
N THR A 149 12.29 15.26 -6.87
CA THR A 149 11.09 15.14 -6.05
C THR A 149 10.53 13.72 -6.13
N TRP A 150 10.23 13.12 -4.98
CA TRP A 150 9.53 11.85 -4.95
C TRP A 150 8.03 12.10 -5.23
N PRO A 151 7.40 11.39 -6.18
CA PRO A 151 5.99 11.59 -6.49
C PRO A 151 5.14 11.19 -5.28
N ASN A 152 4.46 12.17 -4.69
CA ASN A 152 3.67 11.99 -3.47
C ASN A 152 2.24 12.57 -3.57
N HIS A 153 1.87 13.12 -4.72
CA HIS A 153 0.54 13.68 -4.95
C HIS A 153 -0.19 12.88 -6.01
N ILE A 154 -1.41 12.44 -5.70
CA ILE A 154 -2.25 11.58 -6.57
C ILE A 154 -2.45 12.14 -8.00
N LYS A 155 -2.42 13.46 -8.20
CA LYS A 155 -2.53 14.08 -9.53
C LYS A 155 -1.40 13.71 -10.49
N PHE A 156 -0.25 13.29 -9.95
CA PHE A 156 0.90 12.83 -10.72
C PHE A 156 0.82 11.35 -11.07
N PHE A 157 -0.01 10.59 -10.36
CA PHE A 157 -0.17 9.17 -10.62
C PHE A 157 -1.17 8.95 -11.76
N PRO A 158 -0.93 7.98 -12.64
CA PRO A 158 -1.84 7.71 -13.74
C PRO A 158 -3.16 7.12 -13.21
N GLN A 159 -4.23 7.33 -13.97
CA GLN A 159 -5.52 6.73 -13.65
C GLN A 159 -5.56 5.30 -14.20
N LEU A 160 -5.79 4.33 -13.31
CA LEU A 160 -6.04 2.96 -13.72
C LEU A 160 -7.32 2.90 -14.57
N THR A 161 -7.32 2.05 -15.59
CA THR A 161 -8.51 1.80 -16.40
C THR A 161 -9.64 1.27 -15.50
N ALA A 162 -10.77 1.98 -15.50
CA ALA A 162 -11.88 1.70 -14.60
C ALA A 162 -12.41 0.27 -14.80
N ARG A 163 -12.45 -0.51 -13.72
CA ARG A 163 -12.97 -1.88 -13.74
C ARG A 163 -14.47 -1.96 -13.45
N HIS A 164 -15.05 -0.92 -12.82
CA HIS A 164 -16.42 -0.93 -12.31
C HIS A 164 -17.12 0.39 -12.61
N HIS A 165 -18.33 0.33 -13.15
CA HIS A 165 -19.09 1.52 -13.58
C HIS A 165 -20.08 2.04 -12.52
N GLN A 166 -20.36 1.26 -11.46
CA GLN A 166 -21.35 1.59 -10.44
C GLN A 166 -20.81 1.30 -9.04
N VAL A 167 -20.10 2.26 -8.45
CA VAL A 167 -19.68 2.21 -7.04
C VAL A 167 -20.34 3.34 -6.28
N VAL A 168 -21.13 3.01 -5.27
CA VAL A 168 -21.82 4.00 -4.42
C VAL A 168 -20.88 4.61 -3.38
N THR A 169 -21.26 5.76 -2.84
CA THR A 169 -20.54 6.35 -1.70
C THR A 169 -20.68 5.42 -0.49
N ARG A 170 -19.56 5.15 0.19
CA ARG A 170 -19.53 4.27 1.36
C ARG A 170 -19.78 5.05 2.64
N LYS A 171 -20.28 4.37 3.66
CA LYS A 171 -20.37 4.86 5.03
C LYS A 171 -18.96 5.22 5.54
N SER A 172 -18.83 6.42 6.10
CA SER A 172 -17.62 6.86 6.80
C SER A 172 -17.42 6.03 8.08
N THR A 173 -16.16 5.74 8.41
CA THR A 173 -15.79 4.98 9.61
C THR A 173 -15.03 5.85 10.60
N ARG A 174 -15.12 5.55 11.90
CA ARG A 174 -14.33 6.20 12.96
C ARG A 174 -12.96 5.53 13.08
N CYS A 175 -12.24 5.48 11.96
CA CYS A 175 -10.96 4.80 11.83
C CYS A 175 -9.81 5.67 12.36
N TYR A 176 -9.83 5.93 13.67
CA TYR A 176 -8.88 6.79 14.37
C TYR A 176 -8.45 6.14 15.69
N GLY A 177 -7.18 6.33 16.06
CA GLY A 177 -6.63 5.78 17.30
C GLY A 177 -6.28 4.30 17.18
N LEU A 178 -6.49 3.53 18.25
CA LEU A 178 -6.25 2.09 18.24
C LEU A 178 -7.31 1.32 17.43
N TYR A 179 -6.84 0.38 16.60
CA TYR A 179 -7.67 -0.60 15.89
C TYR A 179 -7.27 -2.03 16.33
N PRO A 180 -7.99 -2.65 17.28
CA PRO A 180 -7.73 -4.04 17.66
C PRO A 180 -8.25 -5.02 16.61
N VAL A 181 -7.43 -6.00 16.21
CA VAL A 181 -7.84 -7.14 15.39
C VAL A 181 -7.94 -8.37 16.28
N LEU A 182 -9.16 -8.90 16.43
CA LEU A 182 -9.54 -9.89 17.43
C LEU A 182 -10.07 -11.16 16.73
N ASP A 183 -9.79 -12.33 17.29
CA ASP A 183 -10.06 -13.62 16.63
C ASP A 183 -11.33 -14.34 17.11
N ASN A 184 -12.03 -13.77 18.10
CA ASN A 184 -13.26 -14.34 18.67
C ASN A 184 -14.19 -13.26 19.24
N LEU A 185 -15.44 -13.66 19.50
CA LEU A 185 -16.50 -12.78 19.99
C LEU A 185 -16.26 -12.31 21.43
N GLU A 186 -15.69 -13.15 22.29
CA GLU A 186 -15.43 -12.81 23.69
C GLU A 186 -14.48 -11.63 23.81
N LEU A 187 -13.44 -11.60 22.98
CA LEU A 187 -12.51 -10.48 22.90
C LEU A 187 -13.18 -9.22 22.34
N VAL A 188 -14.06 -9.35 21.35
CA VAL A 188 -14.86 -8.23 20.85
C VAL A 188 -15.69 -7.63 21.98
N ASP A 189 -16.36 -8.47 22.79
CA ASP A 189 -17.14 -8.05 23.94
C ASP A 189 -16.29 -7.47 25.09
N GLU A 190 -15.08 -7.96 25.32
CA GLU A 190 -14.19 -7.41 26.34
C GLU A 190 -13.66 -6.02 25.89
N VAL A 191 -13.04 -5.97 24.72
CA VAL A 191 -12.28 -4.80 24.25
C VAL A 191 -13.19 -3.63 23.94
N SER A 192 -14.40 -3.84 23.40
CA SER A 192 -15.33 -2.74 23.11
C SER A 192 -15.94 -2.07 24.35
N LYS A 193 -15.64 -2.54 25.58
CA LYS A 193 -15.92 -1.79 26.83
C LYS A 193 -14.87 -0.71 27.11
N SER A 194 -13.77 -0.71 26.36
CA SER A 194 -12.71 0.30 26.44
C SER A 194 -13.01 1.49 25.52
N ASP A 195 -12.22 2.54 25.62
CA ASP A 195 -12.26 3.66 24.69
C ASP A 195 -11.63 3.27 23.34
N VAL A 196 -12.46 2.70 22.46
CA VAL A 196 -12.08 2.26 21.11
C VAL A 196 -13.17 2.65 20.12
N ASN A 197 -12.76 3.28 19.02
CA ASN A 197 -13.69 3.73 17.98
C ASN A 197 -14.02 2.65 16.96
N ILE A 198 -13.07 1.75 16.72
CA ILE A 198 -13.11 0.72 15.69
C ILE A 198 -12.38 -0.54 16.16
N LEU A 199 -12.91 -1.71 15.83
CA LEU A 199 -12.24 -2.99 16.03
C LEU A 199 -12.62 -3.96 14.91
N GLN A 200 -11.85 -5.03 14.74
CA GLN A 200 -12.14 -6.07 13.75
C GLN A 200 -12.31 -7.43 14.40
N LEU A 201 -13.36 -8.14 13.98
CA LEU A 201 -13.49 -9.57 14.18
C LEU A 201 -12.93 -10.30 12.96
N ARG A 202 -11.92 -11.13 13.19
CA ARG A 202 -11.26 -11.95 12.18
C ARG A 202 -11.18 -13.40 12.64
N ILE A 203 -12.23 -14.15 12.32
CA ILE A 203 -12.28 -15.60 12.53
C ILE A 203 -11.67 -16.29 11.30
N LYS A 204 -10.95 -17.39 11.50
CA LYS A 204 -10.42 -18.23 10.42
C LYS A 204 -10.92 -19.66 10.54
N ASP A 205 -10.89 -20.39 9.42
CA ASP A 205 -10.99 -21.85 9.36
C ASP A 205 -12.25 -22.45 9.99
N LYS A 206 -13.39 -21.74 9.89
CA LYS A 206 -14.72 -22.20 10.33
C LYS A 206 -15.74 -22.19 9.18
N SER A 207 -16.82 -22.96 9.31
CA SER A 207 -17.94 -22.90 8.36
C SER A 207 -18.80 -21.65 8.61
N ASN A 208 -19.55 -21.21 7.58
CA ASN A 208 -20.49 -20.09 7.70
C ASN A 208 -21.50 -20.29 8.85
N ASP A 209 -22.07 -21.49 8.98
CA ASP A 209 -23.01 -21.82 10.06
C ASP A 209 -22.39 -21.66 11.45
N ALA A 210 -21.12 -22.01 11.60
CA ALA A 210 -20.40 -21.94 12.87
C ALA A 210 -20.05 -20.50 13.29
N VAL A 211 -19.96 -19.55 12.35
CA VAL A 211 -19.59 -18.15 12.63
C VAL A 211 -20.76 -17.17 12.52
N SER A 212 -21.89 -17.59 11.95
CA SER A 212 -23.03 -16.72 11.67
C SER A 212 -23.55 -16.01 12.91
N GLU A 213 -23.72 -16.73 14.03
CA GLU A 213 -24.16 -16.14 15.29
C GLU A 213 -23.11 -15.20 15.89
N ASP A 214 -21.82 -15.56 15.83
CA ASP A 214 -20.72 -14.71 16.32
C ASP A 214 -20.69 -13.38 15.56
N ILE A 215 -20.80 -13.41 14.24
CA ILE A 215 -20.86 -12.20 13.39
C ILE A 215 -22.08 -11.36 13.74
N ARG A 216 -23.26 -11.97 13.86
CA ARG A 216 -24.49 -11.25 14.21
C ARG A 216 -24.37 -10.57 15.57
N ARG A 217 -23.78 -11.26 16.56
CA ARG A 217 -23.55 -10.71 17.91
C ARG A 217 -22.49 -9.61 17.91
N ALA A 218 -21.41 -9.77 17.16
CA ALA A 218 -20.38 -8.73 17.01
C ALA A 218 -20.95 -7.45 16.41
N ILE A 219 -21.79 -7.56 15.37
CA ILE A 219 -22.50 -6.41 14.78
C ILE A 219 -23.41 -5.74 15.82
N GLN A 220 -24.14 -6.53 16.61
CA GLN A 220 -25.02 -6.00 17.66
C GLN A 220 -24.23 -5.27 18.75
N ILE A 221 -23.11 -5.83 19.22
CA ILE A 221 -22.21 -5.18 20.19
C ILE A 221 -21.74 -3.82 19.66
N GLY A 222 -21.33 -3.75 18.38
CA GLY A 222 -20.93 -2.49 17.75
C GLY A 222 -22.03 -1.43 17.76
N ARG A 223 -23.28 -1.83 17.47
CA ARG A 223 -24.44 -0.93 17.51
C ARG A 223 -24.73 -0.43 18.93
N GLU A 224 -24.71 -1.32 19.91
CA GLU A 224 -25.02 -1.01 21.31
C GLU A 224 -23.97 -0.08 21.95
N ARG A 225 -22.70 -0.26 21.58
CA ARG A 225 -21.58 0.48 22.17
C ARG A 225 -21.16 1.69 21.36
N GLY A 226 -21.75 1.86 20.18
CA GLY A 226 -21.29 2.86 19.23
C GLY A 226 -19.83 2.63 18.86
N VAL A 227 -19.43 1.40 18.52
CA VAL A 227 -18.10 1.05 18.01
C VAL A 227 -18.24 0.49 16.60
N ASP A 228 -17.37 0.88 15.67
CA ASP A 228 -17.37 0.30 14.34
C ASP A 228 -16.74 -1.10 14.41
N VAL A 229 -17.60 -2.12 14.42
CA VAL A 229 -17.16 -3.52 14.35
C VAL A 229 -17.03 -3.93 12.90
N VAL A 230 -15.80 -4.19 12.48
CA VAL A 230 -15.42 -4.58 11.12
C VAL A 230 -15.34 -6.10 11.04
N ILE A 231 -15.98 -6.69 10.03
CA ILE A 231 -15.89 -8.14 9.80
C ILE A 231 -14.92 -8.40 8.64
N ASN A 232 -13.96 -9.31 8.85
CA ASN A 232 -13.00 -9.76 7.84
C ASN A 232 -13.23 -11.24 7.48
N ASP A 233 -12.75 -11.65 6.31
CA ASP A 233 -12.84 -13.00 5.71
C ASP A 233 -14.29 -13.45 5.38
N TYR A 234 -15.26 -13.31 6.29
CA TYR A 234 -16.68 -13.67 6.10
C TYR A 234 -17.55 -12.48 5.66
N TRP A 235 -17.07 -11.67 4.72
CA TRP A 235 -17.69 -10.39 4.38
C TRP A 235 -19.08 -10.52 3.74
N GLU A 236 -19.33 -11.57 2.95
CA GLU A 236 -20.66 -11.81 2.34
C GLU A 236 -21.72 -12.06 3.41
N LEU A 237 -21.41 -12.94 4.36
CA LEU A 237 -22.27 -13.24 5.50
C LEU A 237 -22.45 -12.01 6.40
N ALA A 238 -21.41 -11.20 6.57
CA ALA A 238 -21.49 -9.94 7.29
C ALA A 238 -22.45 -8.94 6.61
N LEU A 239 -22.43 -8.85 5.28
CA LEU A 239 -23.36 -8.02 4.53
C LEU A 239 -24.81 -8.49 4.72
N GLU A 240 -25.05 -9.81 4.69
CA GLU A 240 -26.38 -10.39 4.94
C GLU A 240 -26.92 -10.06 6.33
N HIS A 241 -26.04 -10.03 7.33
CA HIS A 241 -26.38 -9.64 8.71
C HIS A 241 -26.43 -8.12 8.94
N GLY A 242 -26.20 -7.32 7.89
CA GLY A 242 -26.25 -5.85 7.97
C GLY A 242 -25.07 -5.26 8.74
N ALA A 243 -23.86 -5.80 8.53
CA ALA A 243 -22.63 -5.22 9.03
C ALA A 243 -22.47 -3.79 8.52
N SER A 244 -22.05 -2.91 9.43
CA SER A 244 -21.86 -1.50 9.09
C SER A 244 -20.51 -1.22 8.41
N CYS A 245 -19.54 -2.12 8.60
CA CYS A 245 -18.24 -2.08 7.95
C CYS A 245 -17.67 -3.50 7.75
N ILE A 246 -16.98 -3.71 6.64
CA ILE A 246 -16.22 -4.93 6.32
C ILE A 246 -14.78 -4.58 5.93
N HIS A 247 -13.90 -5.57 5.97
CA HIS A 247 -12.51 -5.46 5.51
C HIS A 247 -12.21 -6.52 4.44
N LEU A 248 -11.49 -6.12 3.38
CA LEU A 248 -11.10 -7.01 2.29
C LEU A 248 -9.59 -7.01 2.05
N GLY A 249 -9.06 -8.19 1.72
CA GLY A 249 -7.74 -8.34 1.10
C GLY A 249 -7.79 -8.18 -0.42
N GLN A 250 -6.62 -8.17 -1.07
CA GLN A 250 -6.51 -8.02 -2.53
C GLN A 250 -7.16 -9.18 -3.29
N GLU A 251 -7.07 -10.41 -2.78
CA GLU A 251 -7.69 -11.59 -3.40
C GLU A 251 -9.22 -11.50 -3.42
N ASP A 252 -9.82 -11.00 -2.35
CA ASP A 252 -11.28 -10.78 -2.28
C ASP A 252 -11.68 -9.63 -3.19
N LEU A 253 -10.88 -8.55 -3.22
CA LEU A 253 -11.11 -7.39 -4.06
C LEU A 253 -11.14 -7.74 -5.55
N ALA A 254 -10.29 -8.68 -5.98
CA ALA A 254 -10.23 -9.18 -7.36
C ALA A 254 -11.48 -9.97 -7.76
N LYS A 255 -12.22 -10.53 -6.79
CA LYS A 255 -13.44 -11.34 -7.02
C LYS A 255 -14.73 -10.53 -6.95
N LEU A 256 -14.66 -9.22 -6.72
CA LEU A 256 -15.85 -8.38 -6.54
C LEU A 256 -16.65 -8.08 -7.82
N ALA A 257 -16.30 -8.65 -8.97
CA ALA A 257 -17.09 -8.49 -10.18
C ALA A 257 -18.56 -8.87 -9.90
N ASP A 258 -19.49 -7.96 -10.23
CA ASP A 258 -20.94 -8.13 -10.02
C ASP A 258 -21.40 -8.36 -8.56
N SER A 259 -20.54 -8.08 -7.58
CA SER A 259 -20.88 -8.22 -6.16
C SER A 259 -21.91 -7.19 -5.71
N ARG A 260 -22.89 -7.63 -4.91
CA ARG A 260 -23.84 -6.75 -4.18
C ARG A 260 -23.12 -5.73 -3.28
N LEU A 261 -21.86 -5.99 -2.93
CA LEU A 261 -21.06 -5.02 -2.21
C LEU A 261 -20.87 -3.74 -3.03
N LEU A 262 -20.71 -3.78 -4.35
CA LEU A 262 -20.42 -2.58 -5.15
C LEU A 262 -21.54 -1.52 -5.07
N SER A 263 -22.78 -1.96 -4.86
CA SER A 263 -23.96 -1.11 -4.68
C SER A 263 -24.36 -0.87 -3.22
N SER A 264 -23.60 -1.39 -2.25
CA SER A 264 -23.87 -1.20 -0.82
C SER A 264 -23.21 0.05 -0.24
N GLU A 265 -23.87 0.73 0.69
CA GLU A 265 -23.28 1.82 1.47
C GLU A 265 -22.42 1.32 2.65
N THR A 266 -22.27 0.00 2.85
CA THR A 266 -21.42 -0.57 3.90
C THR A 266 -20.00 0.01 3.86
N GLY A 267 -19.46 0.39 5.02
CA GLY A 267 -18.09 0.88 5.12
C GLY A 267 -17.08 -0.17 4.68
N LEU A 268 -16.03 0.23 3.98
CA LEU A 268 -15.08 -0.70 3.35
C LEU A 268 -13.64 -0.35 3.72
N GLY A 269 -12.99 -1.24 4.46
CA GLY A 269 -11.53 -1.23 4.62
C GLY A 269 -10.86 -2.10 3.57
N ILE A 270 -9.74 -1.64 3.01
CA ILE A 270 -8.97 -2.42 2.03
C ILE A 270 -7.51 -2.51 2.48
N SER A 271 -6.97 -3.72 2.58
CA SER A 271 -5.55 -3.95 2.80
C SER A 271 -4.74 -3.59 1.55
N THR A 272 -3.65 -2.84 1.73
CA THR A 272 -2.77 -2.37 0.66
C THR A 272 -1.30 -2.50 1.05
N HIS A 273 -0.46 -2.83 0.07
CA HIS A 273 0.96 -3.16 0.26
C HIS A 273 1.91 -2.29 -0.57
N GLY A 274 1.36 -1.38 -1.38
CA GLY A 274 2.13 -0.60 -2.37
C GLY A 274 1.29 0.47 -3.07
N TYR A 275 1.95 1.25 -3.90
CA TYR A 275 1.33 2.32 -4.70
C TYR A 275 0.22 1.79 -5.60
N TYR A 276 0.46 0.70 -6.30
CA TYR A 276 -0.50 0.06 -7.19
C TYR A 276 -1.78 -0.32 -6.43
N GLU A 277 -1.64 -1.00 -5.30
CA GLU A 277 -2.77 -1.46 -4.51
C GLU A 277 -3.56 -0.29 -3.91
N ILE A 278 -2.88 0.79 -3.48
CA ILE A 278 -3.54 2.03 -3.02
C ILE A 278 -4.41 2.61 -4.14
N ILE A 279 -3.85 2.81 -5.32
CA ILE A 279 -4.56 3.41 -6.47
C ILE A 279 -5.69 2.49 -6.94
N ASN A 280 -5.45 1.18 -6.98
CA ASN A 280 -6.45 0.18 -7.34
C ASN A 280 -7.62 0.18 -6.35
N ALA A 281 -7.33 0.27 -5.04
CA ALA A 281 -8.34 0.33 -4.00
C ALA A 281 -9.27 1.55 -4.15
N LEU A 282 -8.77 2.70 -4.64
CA LEU A 282 -9.60 3.91 -4.82
C LEU A 282 -10.81 3.70 -5.75
N GLN A 283 -10.71 2.76 -6.71
CA GLN A 283 -11.83 2.42 -7.60
C GLN A 283 -13.05 1.89 -6.82
N TYR A 284 -12.85 1.41 -5.60
CA TYR A 284 -13.89 0.83 -4.73
C TYR A 284 -14.41 1.79 -3.66
N LYS A 285 -13.96 3.06 -3.69
CA LYS A 285 -14.31 4.13 -2.74
C LYS A 285 -14.15 3.72 -1.26
N PRO A 286 -12.97 3.25 -0.82
CA PRO A 286 -12.78 2.74 0.53
C PRO A 286 -13.08 3.81 1.59
N SER A 287 -13.62 3.36 2.72
CA SER A 287 -13.80 4.17 3.93
C SER A 287 -12.47 4.37 4.68
N TYR A 288 -11.51 3.45 4.51
CA TYR A 288 -10.13 3.59 4.96
C TYR A 288 -9.20 2.64 4.19
N LEU A 289 -7.91 2.94 4.17
CA LEU A 289 -6.87 2.08 3.62
C LEU A 289 -6.00 1.50 4.73
N ALA A 290 -5.72 0.21 4.71
CA ALA A 290 -4.76 -0.41 5.63
C ALA A 290 -3.40 -0.60 4.94
N LEU A 291 -2.33 -0.12 5.54
CA LEU A 291 -0.95 -0.20 5.09
C LEU A 291 -0.22 -1.26 5.92
N GLY A 292 0.21 -2.35 5.30
CA GLY A 292 0.93 -3.39 6.04
C GLY A 292 1.62 -4.42 5.17
N HIS A 293 2.47 -5.27 5.73
CA HIS A 293 2.92 -5.24 7.12
C HIS A 293 4.12 -4.30 7.28
N ILE A 294 4.13 -3.46 8.32
CA ILE A 294 5.18 -2.44 8.52
C ILE A 294 6.46 -3.06 9.08
N PHE A 295 6.35 -3.94 10.07
CA PHE A 295 7.46 -4.65 10.71
C PHE A 295 7.29 -6.17 10.59
N PRO A 296 8.37 -6.96 10.78
CA PRO A 296 8.26 -8.42 10.83
C PRO A 296 7.16 -8.90 11.77
N THR A 297 6.36 -9.86 11.31
CA THR A 297 5.22 -10.40 12.07
C THR A 297 5.13 -11.90 11.89
N THR A 298 4.70 -12.59 12.96
CA THR A 298 4.42 -14.04 12.95
C THR A 298 2.92 -14.34 12.89
N THR A 299 2.06 -13.32 12.87
CA THR A 299 0.59 -13.49 12.93
C THR A 299 -0.01 -13.99 11.61
N LYS A 300 0.66 -13.74 10.49
CA LYS A 300 0.27 -14.18 9.15
C LYS A 300 1.55 -14.41 8.36
N GLU A 301 1.61 -15.50 7.61
CA GLU A 301 2.66 -15.67 6.60
C GLU A 301 2.46 -14.61 5.51
N MET A 302 3.48 -13.79 5.30
CA MET A 302 3.45 -12.72 4.33
C MET A 302 4.34 -13.09 3.15
N PRO A 303 3.85 -12.95 1.90
CA PRO A 303 4.63 -13.26 0.71
C PRO A 303 5.68 -12.18 0.40
N SER A 304 5.61 -11.03 1.06
CA SER A 304 6.50 -9.88 0.88
C SER A 304 7.36 -9.61 2.11
N SER A 305 8.45 -8.86 1.92
CA SER A 305 9.22 -8.28 3.02
C SER A 305 8.42 -7.18 3.73
N PRO A 306 8.73 -6.87 5.01
CA PRO A 306 8.13 -5.74 5.70
C PRO A 306 8.40 -4.43 4.97
N GLN A 307 7.40 -3.54 4.91
CA GLN A 307 7.51 -2.28 4.20
C GLN A 307 8.49 -1.30 4.86
N GLY A 308 8.55 -1.33 6.20
CA GLY A 308 9.32 -0.38 7.00
C GLY A 308 8.73 1.03 7.02
N LEU A 309 9.34 1.89 7.85
CA LEU A 309 8.86 3.26 8.07
C LEU A 309 9.05 4.17 6.85
N ILE A 310 10.06 3.93 6.02
CA ILE A 310 10.32 4.75 4.83
C ILE A 310 9.16 4.64 3.85
N LYS A 311 8.80 3.42 3.43
CA LYS A 311 7.67 3.18 2.53
C LYS A 311 6.35 3.63 3.15
N LEU A 312 6.14 3.40 4.45
CA LEU A 312 4.97 3.91 5.17
C LEU A 312 4.81 5.43 5.03
N ASN A 313 5.87 6.22 5.24
CA ASN A 313 5.82 7.68 5.09
C ASN A 313 5.48 8.09 3.66
N LEU A 314 6.06 7.41 2.66
CA LEU A 314 5.80 7.67 1.24
C LEU A 314 4.36 7.36 0.84
N TYR A 315 3.80 6.25 1.33
CA TYR A 315 2.41 5.87 1.09
C TYR A 315 1.44 6.78 1.83
N GLN A 316 1.75 7.16 3.07
CA GLN A 316 0.94 8.10 3.83
C GLN A 316 0.88 9.47 3.17
N ALA A 317 2.00 9.97 2.62
CA ALA A 317 2.00 11.23 1.87
C ALA A 317 1.06 11.17 0.65
N LEU A 318 1.05 10.05 -0.08
CA LEU A 318 0.08 9.85 -1.17
C LEU A 318 -1.36 9.87 -0.66
N ILE A 319 -1.67 9.16 0.43
CA ILE A 319 -3.02 9.10 1.01
C ILE A 319 -3.47 10.48 1.49
N THR A 320 -2.60 11.25 2.13
CA THR A 320 -2.88 12.64 2.50
C THR A 320 -3.28 13.46 1.27
N SER A 321 -2.53 13.39 0.17
CA SER A 321 -2.87 14.11 -1.06
C SER A 321 -4.21 13.67 -1.69
N ILE A 322 -4.59 12.39 -1.52
CA ILE A 322 -5.89 11.88 -1.97
C ILE A 322 -7.01 12.52 -1.15
N GLY A 323 -6.81 12.65 0.16
CA GLY A 323 -7.77 13.33 1.04
C GLY A 323 -7.93 14.81 0.67
N GLU A 324 -6.81 15.53 0.53
CA GLU A 324 -6.78 16.93 0.12
C GLU A 324 -7.54 17.17 -1.20
N GLN A 325 -7.30 16.33 -2.21
CA GLN A 325 -7.99 16.44 -3.50
C GLN A 325 -9.50 16.19 -3.39
N ARG A 326 -9.92 15.33 -2.45
CA ARG A 326 -11.34 15.02 -2.22
C ARG A 326 -12.03 16.05 -1.30
N GLY A 327 -11.26 16.92 -0.65
CA GLY A 327 -11.75 17.87 0.33
C GLY A 327 -12.12 17.26 1.69
N ASP A 328 -11.65 16.04 1.98
CA ASP A 328 -11.88 15.34 3.25
C ASP A 328 -10.78 14.31 3.50
N ILE A 329 -10.50 13.97 4.76
CA ILE A 329 -9.48 12.99 5.12
C ILE A 329 -9.87 11.61 4.56
N LEU A 330 -8.91 10.91 3.95
CA LEU A 330 -9.01 9.47 3.72
C LEU A 330 -8.29 8.75 4.86
N PRO A 331 -9.01 8.10 5.80
CA PRO A 331 -8.37 7.43 6.93
C PRO A 331 -7.43 6.32 6.48
N SER A 332 -6.34 6.16 7.22
CA SER A 332 -5.31 5.16 6.97
C SER A 332 -4.92 4.44 8.26
N VAL A 333 -4.69 3.13 8.13
CA VAL A 333 -4.36 2.25 9.25
C VAL A 333 -3.04 1.57 8.98
N ALA A 334 -2.02 1.79 9.81
CA ALA A 334 -0.81 0.98 9.74
C ALA A 334 -1.00 -0.34 10.51
N ILE A 335 -0.56 -1.46 9.93
CA ILE A 335 -0.65 -2.78 10.57
C ILE A 335 0.63 -3.60 10.36
N GLY A 336 0.91 -4.52 11.28
CA GLY A 336 1.93 -5.56 11.12
C GLY A 336 3.17 -5.33 11.98
N GLY A 337 3.33 -6.17 13.01
CA GLY A 337 4.46 -6.13 13.93
C GLY A 337 4.54 -4.88 14.81
N ILE A 338 3.42 -4.17 14.99
CA ILE A 338 3.31 -2.95 15.81
C ILE A 338 2.91 -3.33 17.25
N ASP A 339 3.59 -2.72 18.21
CA ASP A 339 3.37 -2.78 19.65
C ASP A 339 3.52 -1.37 20.24
N LEU A 340 3.41 -1.24 21.58
CA LEU A 340 3.51 0.05 22.25
C LEU A 340 4.88 0.74 22.08
N GLU A 341 5.96 -0.02 21.85
CA GLU A 341 7.30 0.53 21.67
C GLU A 341 7.45 1.15 20.28
N ARG A 342 6.88 0.50 19.26
CA ARG A 342 6.97 0.93 17.85
C ARG A 342 5.87 1.89 17.43
N ALA A 343 4.74 1.89 18.12
CA ALA A 343 3.58 2.73 17.78
C ALA A 343 3.92 4.22 17.61
N PRO A 344 4.74 4.87 18.46
CA PRO A 344 5.07 6.28 18.29
C PRO A 344 5.70 6.59 16.92
N LEU A 345 6.60 5.72 16.43
CA LEU A 345 7.26 5.88 15.13
C LEU A 345 6.27 5.77 13.95
N VAL A 346 5.27 4.91 14.10
CA VAL A 346 4.21 4.71 13.10
C VAL A 346 3.24 5.89 13.12
N ILE A 347 2.80 6.31 14.30
CA ILE A 347 1.88 7.44 14.51
C ILE A 347 2.50 8.75 13.97
N GLN A 348 3.83 8.89 14.06
CA GLN A 348 4.54 10.04 13.50
C GLN A 348 4.42 10.14 11.97
N SER A 349 4.18 9.04 11.25
CA SER A 349 4.01 9.10 9.80
C SER A 349 2.74 9.84 9.37
N GLY A 350 1.78 10.03 10.28
CA GLY A 350 0.51 10.69 10.03
C GLY A 350 -0.65 9.75 9.70
N VAL A 351 -0.50 8.44 9.95
CA VAL A 351 -1.66 7.52 9.87
C VAL A 351 -2.72 7.92 10.89
N THR A 352 -3.98 7.73 10.53
CA THR A 352 -5.09 8.06 11.43
C THR A 352 -5.27 7.00 12.52
N SER A 353 -4.85 5.76 12.25
CA SER A 353 -5.00 4.64 13.17
C SER A 353 -3.86 3.62 13.06
N VAL A 354 -3.67 2.85 14.15
CA VAL A 354 -2.72 1.74 14.24
C VAL A 354 -3.48 0.48 14.57
N ALA A 355 -3.34 -0.55 13.72
CA ALA A 355 -3.92 -1.85 13.97
C ALA A 355 -2.94 -2.84 14.60
N VAL A 356 -3.41 -3.53 15.64
CA VAL A 356 -2.62 -4.52 16.38
C VAL A 356 -3.43 -5.79 16.66
N VAL A 357 -2.73 -6.92 16.69
CA VAL A 357 -3.32 -8.21 17.08
C VAL A 357 -2.77 -8.59 18.45
N ARG A 358 -1.52 -9.10 18.49
CA ARG A 358 -0.90 -9.66 19.70
C ARG A 358 -0.75 -8.66 20.84
N ALA A 359 -0.48 -7.39 20.54
CA ALA A 359 -0.31 -6.37 21.57
C ALA A 359 -1.56 -6.25 22.47
N VAL A 360 -2.76 -6.52 21.92
CA VAL A 360 -4.01 -6.54 22.70
C VAL A 360 -4.39 -7.96 23.10
N THR A 361 -4.40 -8.93 22.17
CA THR A 361 -4.93 -10.28 22.46
C THR A 361 -4.08 -11.05 23.48
N GLN A 362 -2.79 -10.73 23.60
CA GLN A 362 -1.86 -11.38 24.54
C GLN A 362 -1.56 -10.50 25.77
N ALA A 363 -2.21 -9.35 25.90
CA ALA A 363 -2.03 -8.49 27.07
C ALA A 363 -2.67 -9.10 28.31
N HIS A 364 -2.00 -8.98 29.46
CA HIS A 364 -2.59 -9.31 30.76
C HIS A 364 -3.80 -8.43 31.07
N ASP A 365 -3.67 -7.12 30.79
CA ASP A 365 -4.76 -6.14 30.93
C ASP A 365 -4.97 -5.44 29.57
N LYS A 366 -6.05 -5.82 28.89
CA LYS A 366 -6.38 -5.30 27.55
C LYS A 366 -6.86 -3.86 27.62
N HIS A 367 -7.58 -3.48 28.67
CA HIS A 367 -8.08 -2.11 28.86
C HIS A 367 -6.92 -1.14 29.03
N GLU A 368 -5.91 -1.51 29.82
CA GLU A 368 -4.72 -0.68 30.01
C GLU A 368 -3.90 -0.54 28.71
N VAL A 369 -3.78 -1.60 27.91
CA VAL A 369 -3.12 -1.49 26.60
C VAL A 369 -3.90 -0.57 25.67
N VAL A 370 -5.22 -0.70 25.59
CA VAL A 370 -6.06 0.20 24.78
C VAL A 370 -5.83 1.65 25.19
N LYS A 371 -5.90 1.94 26.48
CA LYS A 371 -5.65 3.28 27.03
C LYS A 371 -4.29 3.84 26.63
N LYS A 372 -3.22 3.04 26.74
CA LYS A 372 -1.86 3.47 26.36
C LYS A 372 -1.76 3.83 24.89
N PHE A 373 -2.37 3.06 24.00
CA PHE A 373 -2.38 3.42 22.57
C PHE A 373 -3.15 4.71 22.31
N GLN A 374 -4.32 4.91 22.93
CA GLN A 374 -5.07 6.15 22.76
C GLN A 374 -4.27 7.37 23.24
N GLN A 375 -3.58 7.26 24.38
CA GLN A 375 -2.70 8.31 24.90
C GLN A 375 -1.58 8.70 23.92
N LEU A 376 -1.04 7.75 23.14
CA LEU A 376 -0.03 8.07 22.13
C LEU A 376 -0.59 8.95 21.01
N PHE A 377 -1.84 8.73 20.60
CA PHE A 377 -2.51 9.60 19.62
C PHE A 377 -2.85 10.97 20.21
N GLU A 378 -3.34 11.03 21.44
CA GLU A 378 -3.60 12.31 22.15
C GLU A 378 -2.33 13.16 22.27
N GLN A 379 -1.20 12.56 22.63
CA GLN A 379 0.09 13.26 22.74
C GLN A 379 0.55 13.84 21.41
N LYS A 380 0.35 13.11 20.29
CA LYS A 380 0.65 13.62 18.95
C LYS A 380 -0.21 14.85 18.63
N HIS A 381 -1.51 14.78 18.85
CA HIS A 381 -2.42 15.89 18.55
C HIS A 381 -2.09 17.14 19.36
N GLN A 382 -1.81 16.98 20.67
CA GLN A 382 -1.39 18.10 21.51
C GLN A 382 -0.07 18.74 21.04
N PHE A 383 0.88 17.92 20.57
CA PHE A 383 2.14 18.42 20.02
C PHE A 383 1.91 19.22 18.73
N GLU A 384 1.11 18.70 17.80
CA GLU A 384 0.78 19.37 16.53
C GLU A 384 0.07 20.71 16.74
N GLU A 385 -0.93 20.75 17.63
CA GLU A 385 -1.63 21.99 18.02
C GLU A 385 -0.66 23.02 18.61
N ALA A 386 0.26 22.61 19.49
CA ALA A 386 1.24 23.52 20.09
C ALA A 386 2.21 24.12 19.06
N THR A 387 2.60 23.36 18.03
CA THR A 387 3.49 23.84 16.96
C THR A 387 2.81 24.70 15.91
N HIS A 388 1.50 24.56 15.69
CA HIS A 388 0.74 25.38 14.73
C HIS A 388 0.30 26.76 15.28
N VAL A 389 0.51 27.03 16.57
CA VAL A 389 0.17 28.29 17.25
C VAL A 389 1.37 29.27 17.31
N VAL A 390 2.51 28.95 16.67
CA VAL A 390 3.74 29.79 16.63
C VAL A 390 3.93 30.49 15.30
#